data_AF-B0MLI1-F1
#
_entry.id   AF-B0MLI1-F1
#
_cell.length_a   1.000
_cell.length_b   1.000
_cell.length_c   1.000
_cell.angle_alpha   90.00
_cell.angle_beta   90.00
_cell.angle_gamma   90.00
#
_symmetry.space_group_name_H-M   'P 1'
#
loop_
_entity.id
_entity.type
_entity.pdbx_description
1 polymer ?
#
loop_
_entity_poly.entity_id
_entity_poly.type
_entity_poly.pdbx_seq_one_letter_code
_entity_poly.pdbx_strand_id
1 'polypeptide(L)'
;MIFFDGEIYENDMCDKLLARFEDRICDTLGNCRLSAKQVMLAAEKISTDIENGAFDDMLSALDVENVSYYKQLILACLSRENLEYRLKTELGDSDGFIGPPNGITPKIKIQTKPLGVLFHIAAGNADGLPVTSVAEGLLAGNINILKLPSADKGLSIRIIKRLCKYEPLLSRYIYVFDTPSSDVRTIQTLAGFADGIVVWGGTEAVKAVRSLAPPGVKLIEWGHKLGFCYISDYANHTDEFSALAEHIASTKQLLCSSCQTVFIDTDDKTELTLFCEMFLPYLEAAVGKHRNTSIGTRARDTLISYSARLEQAIGIRQISPDVFYGKNCSLIIKDDFELELSPMMCNVLVKRLPRKNIMRTLRNAKGFLQTAGLICGKADRAELTDLLLCAGVTRVTQAGNMSAYFFGESHDGEYPLSRYTRKINIELNNQTEETNI
;
A
#
# COMPACT_ATOMS: atom_id res chain seq x y z
N MET A 1 -5.92 -21.49 9.14
CA MET A 1 -6.65 -22.13 8.03
C MET A 1 -5.84 -22.09 6.73
N ILE A 2 -6.06 -23.05 5.83
CA ILE A 2 -5.43 -23.09 4.50
C ILE A 2 -6.53 -23.10 3.43
N PHE A 3 -6.41 -22.27 2.38
CA PHE A 3 -7.28 -22.33 1.20
C PHE A 3 -6.51 -22.94 0.03
N PHE A 4 -7.00 -24.06 -0.52
CA PHE A 4 -6.33 -24.82 -1.56
C PHE A 4 -7.35 -25.51 -2.47
N ASP A 5 -7.21 -25.40 -3.79
CA ASP A 5 -8.12 -26.00 -4.79
C ASP A 5 -9.62 -25.69 -4.53
N GLY A 6 -9.92 -24.48 -4.02
CA GLY A 6 -11.31 -24.04 -3.75
C GLY A 6 -11.86 -24.47 -2.38
N GLU A 7 -11.12 -25.28 -1.62
CA GLU A 7 -11.53 -25.79 -0.32
C GLU A 7 -10.70 -25.20 0.84
N ILE A 8 -11.28 -25.26 2.05
CA ILE A 8 -10.61 -24.81 3.28
C ILE A 8 -10.18 -26.03 4.08
N TYR A 9 -8.93 -26.04 4.49
CA TYR A 9 -8.31 -27.09 5.31
C TYR A 9 -7.79 -26.51 6.63
N GLU A 10 -7.62 -27.39 7.61
CA GLU A 10 -6.94 -27.08 8.86
C GLU A 10 -5.43 -26.95 8.66
N ASN A 11 -4.77 -26.23 9.57
CA ASN A 11 -3.34 -25.92 9.46
C ASN A 11 -2.43 -27.16 9.55
N ASP A 12 -2.91 -28.26 10.16
CA ASP A 12 -2.19 -29.53 10.26
C ASP A 12 -2.05 -30.26 8.91
N MET A 13 -2.83 -29.87 7.90
CA MET A 13 -2.74 -30.39 6.54
C MET A 13 -1.63 -29.73 5.71
N CYS A 14 -0.93 -28.74 6.24
CA CYS A 14 0.07 -27.94 5.51
C CYS A 14 1.10 -28.81 4.79
N ASP A 15 1.82 -29.68 5.51
CA ASP A 15 2.86 -30.55 4.94
C ASP A 15 2.32 -31.46 3.82
N LYS A 16 1.11 -32.00 4.01
CA LYS A 16 0.46 -32.87 3.01
C LYS A 16 0.08 -32.12 1.73
N LEU A 17 -0.37 -30.88 1.87
CA LEU A 17 -0.73 -30.03 0.73
C LEU A 17 0.53 -29.55 -0.01
N LEU A 18 1.56 -29.14 0.72
CA LEU A 18 2.86 -28.72 0.16
C LEU A 18 3.51 -29.86 -0.65
N ALA A 19 3.39 -31.11 -0.21
CA ALA A 19 3.94 -32.27 -0.91
C ALA A 19 3.38 -32.49 -2.33
N ARG A 20 2.21 -31.93 -2.67
CA ARG A 20 1.58 -32.03 -3.99
C ARG A 20 1.55 -30.71 -4.74
N PHE A 21 2.13 -29.66 -4.15
CA PHE A 21 1.90 -28.30 -4.60
C PHE A 21 2.63 -27.97 -5.90
N GLU A 22 3.86 -28.48 -6.05
CA GLU A 22 4.65 -28.32 -7.27
C GLU A 22 3.94 -28.87 -8.51
N ASP A 23 3.44 -30.11 -8.43
CA ASP A 23 2.67 -30.74 -9.51
C ASP A 23 1.45 -29.89 -9.92
N ARG A 24 0.75 -29.31 -8.93
CA ARG A 24 -0.41 -28.44 -9.16
C ARG A 24 -0.03 -27.13 -9.86
N ILE A 25 1.08 -26.52 -9.46
CA ILE A 25 1.62 -25.30 -10.09
C ILE A 25 2.00 -25.60 -11.53
N CYS A 26 2.78 -26.66 -11.77
CA CYS A 26 3.21 -27.06 -13.11
C CYS A 26 2.03 -27.35 -14.04
N ASP A 27 1.01 -28.08 -13.57
CA ASP A 27 -0.21 -28.36 -14.35
C ASP A 27 -0.96 -27.07 -14.69
N THR A 28 -1.07 -26.14 -13.74
CA THR A 28 -1.76 -24.86 -13.97
C THR A 28 -1.00 -23.98 -14.97
N LEU A 29 0.33 -23.87 -14.84
CA LEU A 29 1.17 -23.12 -15.78
C LEU A 29 1.20 -23.74 -17.19
N GLY A 30 1.17 -25.07 -17.30
CA GLY A 30 1.21 -25.79 -18.57
C GLY A 30 -0.13 -25.77 -19.30
N ASN A 31 -1.22 -26.04 -18.58
CA ASN A 31 -2.49 -26.45 -19.18
C ASN A 31 -3.66 -25.48 -18.96
N CYS A 32 -3.50 -24.47 -18.09
CA CYS A 32 -4.54 -23.49 -17.81
C CYS A 32 -4.14 -22.09 -18.27
N ARG A 33 -5.12 -21.28 -18.70
CA ARG A 33 -4.91 -19.88 -19.07
C ARG A 33 -5.99 -19.02 -18.42
N LEU A 34 -5.59 -18.14 -17.51
CA LEU A 34 -6.46 -17.14 -16.92
C LEU A 34 -6.39 -15.86 -17.75
N SER A 35 -7.54 -15.32 -18.13
CA SER A 35 -7.62 -14.02 -18.79
C SER A 35 -8.01 -12.92 -17.80
N ALA A 36 -7.48 -11.71 -18.00
CA ALA A 36 -7.84 -10.54 -17.21
C ALA A 36 -9.36 -10.27 -17.23
N LYS A 37 -10.03 -10.57 -18.36
CA LYS A 37 -11.50 -10.45 -18.48
C LYS A 37 -12.24 -11.33 -17.48
N GLN A 38 -11.81 -12.57 -17.27
CA GLN A 38 -12.43 -13.45 -16.27
C GLN A 38 -12.26 -12.91 -14.85
N VAL A 39 -11.06 -12.40 -14.54
CA VAL A 39 -10.78 -11.76 -13.25
C VAL A 39 -11.70 -10.57 -13.02
N MET A 40 -11.84 -9.68 -14.01
CA MET A 40 -12.70 -8.49 -13.91
C MET A 40 -14.18 -8.85 -13.73
N LEU A 41 -14.69 -9.85 -14.46
CA LEU A 41 -16.09 -10.30 -14.30
C LEU A 41 -16.36 -10.90 -12.91
N ALA A 42 -15.39 -11.59 -12.32
CA ALA A 42 -15.50 -12.09 -10.95
C ALA A 42 -15.38 -10.95 -9.92
N ALA A 43 -14.48 -9.99 -10.17
CA ALA A 43 -14.28 -8.79 -9.34
C ALA A 43 -15.53 -7.88 -9.30
N GLU A 44 -16.23 -7.76 -10.42
CA GLU A 44 -17.49 -7.01 -10.51
C GLU A 44 -18.57 -7.62 -9.60
N LYS A 45 -18.77 -8.95 -9.68
CA LYS A 45 -19.75 -9.66 -8.84
C LYS A 45 -19.44 -9.56 -7.35
N ILE A 46 -18.17 -9.69 -6.96
CA ILE A 46 -17.79 -9.55 -5.54
C ILE A 46 -17.95 -8.10 -5.07
N SER A 47 -17.71 -7.11 -5.94
CA SER A 47 -17.93 -5.69 -5.62
C SER A 47 -19.41 -5.44 -5.35
N THR A 48 -20.31 -5.98 -6.18
CA THR A 48 -21.76 -5.93 -5.94
C THR A 48 -22.16 -6.60 -4.63
N ASP A 49 -21.59 -7.76 -4.28
CA ASP A 49 -21.83 -8.42 -2.99
C ASP A 49 -21.39 -7.55 -1.80
N ILE A 50 -20.19 -6.94 -1.89
CA ILE A 50 -19.66 -6.06 -0.85
C ILE A 50 -20.55 -4.84 -0.70
N GLU A 51 -20.93 -4.19 -1.81
CA GLU A 51 -21.82 -3.03 -1.82
C GLU A 51 -23.17 -3.34 -1.16
N ASN A 52 -23.76 -4.49 -1.50
CA ASN A 52 -25.03 -4.98 -0.92
C ASN A 52 -24.91 -5.50 0.52
N GLY A 53 -23.71 -5.43 1.12
CA GLY A 53 -23.51 -5.74 2.53
C GLY A 53 -23.34 -7.22 2.86
N ALA A 54 -23.03 -8.08 1.88
CA ALA A 54 -22.84 -9.52 2.09
C ALA A 54 -21.70 -9.87 3.08
N PHE A 55 -20.83 -8.89 3.39
CA PHE A 55 -19.70 -9.02 4.30
C PHE A 55 -19.77 -8.06 5.50
N ASP A 56 -20.87 -7.30 5.67
CA ASP A 56 -20.97 -6.22 6.66
C ASP A 56 -20.84 -6.73 8.11
N ASP A 57 -21.39 -7.91 8.42
CA ASP A 57 -21.25 -8.52 9.75
C ASP A 57 -19.79 -8.80 10.11
N MET A 58 -19.00 -9.23 9.11
CA MET A 58 -17.58 -9.53 9.31
C MET A 58 -16.75 -8.27 9.38
N LEU A 59 -17.02 -7.33 8.47
CA LEU A 59 -16.39 -6.02 8.46
C LEU A 59 -16.65 -5.27 9.77
N SER A 60 -17.84 -5.43 10.37
CA SER A 60 -18.19 -4.89 11.69
C SER A 60 -17.52 -5.62 12.86
N ALA A 61 -17.16 -6.90 12.68
CA ALA A 61 -16.44 -7.70 13.66
C ALA A 61 -14.90 -7.52 13.61
N LEU A 62 -14.41 -6.92 12.52
CA LEU A 62 -13.04 -6.41 12.48
C LEU A 62 -12.92 -5.25 13.48
N ASP A 63 -11.89 -5.28 14.31
CA ASP A 63 -11.64 -4.21 15.29
C ASP A 63 -10.87 -3.07 14.61
N VAL A 64 -11.48 -2.58 13.54
CA VAL A 64 -10.93 -1.75 12.48
C VAL A 64 -11.75 -0.49 12.38
N GLU A 65 -11.03 0.61 12.21
CA GLU A 65 -11.60 1.94 12.10
C GLU A 65 -11.95 2.25 10.67
N ASN A 66 -12.94 3.11 10.45
CA ASN A 66 -13.34 3.52 9.12
C ASN A 66 -13.59 2.32 8.19
N VAL A 67 -14.30 1.31 8.69
CA VAL A 67 -14.79 0.16 7.91
C VAL A 67 -15.43 0.62 6.59
N SER A 68 -16.17 1.73 6.63
CA SER A 68 -16.76 2.36 5.44
C SER A 68 -15.70 2.82 4.42
N TYR A 69 -14.61 3.44 4.87
CA TYR A 69 -13.50 3.85 4.01
C TYR A 69 -12.80 2.64 3.39
N TYR A 70 -12.46 1.61 4.18
CA TYR A 70 -11.83 0.40 3.65
C TYR A 70 -12.76 -0.36 2.69
N LYS A 71 -14.07 -0.41 3.00
CA LYS A 71 -15.09 -0.94 2.09
C LYS A 71 -15.10 -0.17 0.76
N GLN A 72 -15.12 1.16 0.81
CA GLN A 72 -15.06 2.01 -0.39
C GLN A 72 -13.75 1.83 -1.16
N LEU A 73 -12.61 1.69 -0.48
CA LEU A 73 -11.32 1.46 -1.11
C LEU A 73 -11.30 0.10 -1.83
N ILE A 74 -11.78 -0.97 -1.19
CA ILE A 74 -11.89 -2.30 -1.80
C ILE A 74 -12.81 -2.22 -3.03
N LEU A 75 -13.96 -1.55 -2.93
CA LEU A 75 -14.88 -1.35 -4.05
C LEU A 75 -14.22 -0.58 -5.20
N ALA A 76 -13.50 0.50 -4.89
CA ALA A 76 -12.79 1.29 -5.89
C ALA A 76 -11.65 0.51 -6.55
N CYS A 77 -10.94 -0.33 -5.80
CA CYS A 77 -9.86 -1.17 -6.34
C CYS A 77 -10.40 -2.30 -7.23
N LEU A 78 -11.53 -2.91 -6.85
CA LEU A 78 -12.14 -4.04 -7.56
C LEU A 78 -13.13 -3.62 -8.66
N SER A 79 -13.44 -2.33 -8.80
CA SER A 79 -14.35 -1.87 -9.84
C SER A 79 -13.78 -2.18 -11.24
N ARG A 80 -14.68 -2.53 -12.15
CA ARG A 80 -14.30 -2.90 -13.51
C ARG A 80 -13.58 -1.76 -14.21
N GLU A 81 -14.09 -0.54 -14.08
CA GLU A 81 -13.52 0.66 -14.68
C GLU A 81 -12.08 0.88 -14.22
N ASN A 82 -11.81 0.67 -12.92
CA ASN A 82 -10.48 0.81 -12.37
C ASN A 82 -9.54 -0.29 -12.87
N LEU A 83 -9.99 -1.56 -12.88
CA LEU A 83 -9.18 -2.68 -13.35
C LEU A 83 -8.82 -2.54 -14.84
N GLU A 84 -9.78 -2.12 -15.67
CA GLU A 84 -9.54 -1.82 -17.10
C GLU A 84 -8.55 -0.66 -17.27
N TYR A 85 -8.72 0.42 -16.50
CA TYR A 85 -7.83 1.57 -16.53
C TYR A 85 -6.39 1.19 -16.14
N ARG A 86 -6.23 0.35 -15.11
CA ARG A 86 -4.93 -0.13 -14.63
C ARG A 86 -4.25 -1.01 -15.66
N LEU A 87 -4.94 -1.98 -16.24
CA LEU A 87 -4.37 -2.82 -17.32
C LEU A 87 -3.78 -1.95 -18.43
N LYS A 88 -4.55 -0.97 -18.91
CA LYS A 88 -4.13 -0.08 -19.98
C LYS A 88 -2.96 0.80 -19.56
N THR A 89 -3.01 1.41 -18.38
CA THR A 89 -2.00 2.37 -17.91
C THR A 89 -0.68 1.68 -17.55
N GLU A 90 -0.75 0.53 -16.89
CA GLU A 90 0.43 -0.13 -16.32
C GLU A 90 1.12 -1.09 -17.30
N LEU A 91 0.36 -1.75 -18.17
CA LEU A 91 0.91 -2.71 -19.13
C LEU A 91 0.99 -2.16 -20.56
N GLY A 92 0.24 -1.09 -20.84
CA GLY A 92 0.06 -0.55 -22.19
C GLY A 92 -0.76 -1.47 -23.09
N ASP A 93 -0.84 -1.12 -24.36
CA ASP A 93 -1.32 -2.03 -25.40
C ASP A 93 -0.21 -3.06 -25.67
N SER A 94 -0.15 -4.07 -24.81
CA SER A 94 1.01 -4.95 -24.62
C SER A 94 1.15 -6.02 -25.69
N ASP A 95 1.47 -5.62 -26.93
CA ASP A 95 2.07 -6.46 -27.97
C ASP A 95 2.65 -5.53 -29.06
N GLY A 96 3.98 -5.52 -29.21
CA GLY A 96 4.67 -4.67 -30.17
C GLY A 96 5.63 -5.44 -31.06
N PHE A 97 5.83 -4.96 -32.28
CA PHE A 97 6.86 -5.47 -33.18
C PHE A 97 8.07 -4.54 -33.14
N ILE A 98 9.26 -5.11 -32.93
CA ILE A 98 10.51 -4.43 -33.25
C ILE A 98 11.12 -5.18 -34.42
N GLY A 99 10.79 -4.73 -35.63
CA GLY A 99 11.62 -4.97 -36.81
C GLY A 99 12.68 -3.87 -36.85
N PRO A 100 13.96 -4.19 -37.16
CA PRO A 100 14.96 -3.14 -37.27
C PRO A 100 14.57 -2.13 -38.36
N PRO A 101 14.91 -0.84 -38.22
CA PRO A 101 14.73 0.12 -39.30
C PRO A 101 15.48 -0.26 -40.58
N ASN A 102 16.48 -1.16 -40.50
CA ASN A 102 17.46 -1.42 -41.57
C ASN A 102 17.56 -2.91 -42.01
N GLY A 103 16.76 -3.82 -41.45
CA GLY A 103 16.77 -5.25 -41.84
C GLY A 103 17.95 -6.12 -41.37
N ILE A 104 18.85 -5.60 -40.52
CA ILE A 104 20.09 -6.29 -40.12
C ILE A 104 19.86 -7.39 -39.06
N THR A 105 18.85 -7.20 -38.20
CA THR A 105 18.52 -8.13 -37.10
C THR A 105 17.19 -8.84 -37.35
N PRO A 106 16.92 -9.99 -36.70
CA PRO A 106 15.65 -10.68 -36.84
C PRO A 106 14.44 -9.83 -36.45
N LYS A 107 13.27 -10.16 -37.02
CA LYS A 107 11.99 -9.58 -36.61
C LYS A 107 11.59 -10.19 -35.26
N ILE A 108 11.58 -9.37 -34.20
CA ILE A 108 11.23 -9.82 -32.86
C ILE A 108 9.85 -9.26 -32.47
N LYS A 109 8.94 -10.14 -32.05
CA LYS A 109 7.73 -9.77 -31.33
C LYS A 109 8.04 -9.69 -29.83
N ILE A 110 7.74 -8.57 -29.21
CA ILE A 110 7.85 -8.38 -27.76
C ILE A 110 6.47 -8.51 -27.14
N GLN A 111 6.33 -9.38 -26.14
CA GLN A 111 5.09 -9.55 -25.39
C GLN A 111 5.30 -9.36 -23.90
N THR A 112 4.27 -8.87 -23.21
CA THR A 112 4.20 -8.93 -21.74
C THR A 112 3.58 -10.25 -21.31
N LYS A 113 4.18 -10.93 -20.33
CA LYS A 113 3.64 -12.16 -19.71
C LYS A 113 3.72 -12.08 -18.19
N PRO A 114 2.88 -12.83 -17.45
CA PRO A 114 3.05 -13.01 -16.01
C PRO A 114 4.46 -13.52 -15.67
N LEU A 115 4.89 -13.23 -14.44
CA LEU A 115 6.10 -13.84 -13.89
C LEU A 115 5.92 -15.36 -13.78
N GLY A 116 4.77 -15.79 -13.25
CA GLY A 116 4.42 -17.19 -13.01
C GLY A 116 3.72 -17.30 -11.66
N VAL A 117 4.47 -17.54 -10.59
CA VAL A 117 3.99 -17.65 -9.22
C VAL A 117 4.43 -16.44 -8.39
N LEU A 118 3.47 -15.78 -7.74
CA LEU A 118 3.70 -14.70 -6.77
C LEU A 118 3.44 -15.18 -5.35
N PHE A 119 4.37 -14.93 -4.46
CA PHE A 119 4.18 -15.12 -3.02
C PHE A 119 3.99 -13.79 -2.31
N HIS A 120 2.79 -13.56 -1.81
CA HIS A 120 2.35 -12.34 -1.14
C HIS A 120 2.50 -12.49 0.38
N ILE A 121 3.24 -11.59 0.99
CA ILE A 121 3.37 -11.41 2.43
C ILE A 121 2.75 -10.05 2.75
N ALA A 122 1.46 -10.05 3.12
CA ALA A 122 0.71 -8.82 3.36
C ALA A 122 0.93 -8.28 4.80
N ALA A 123 0.87 -6.96 4.94
CA ALA A 123 0.91 -6.28 6.24
C ALA A 123 -0.47 -6.29 6.92
N GLY A 124 -0.49 -6.16 8.25
CA GLY A 124 -1.72 -6.13 9.06
C GLY A 124 -2.24 -4.73 9.38
N ASN A 125 -1.67 -3.67 8.81
CA ASN A 125 -2.04 -2.27 9.11
C ASN A 125 -3.16 -1.71 8.21
N ALA A 126 -3.54 -2.42 7.15
CA ALA A 126 -4.64 -2.04 6.26
C ALA A 126 -5.48 -3.26 5.91
N ASP A 127 -6.74 -3.24 6.34
CA ASP A 127 -7.70 -4.29 6.01
C ASP A 127 -8.06 -4.26 4.52
N GLY A 128 -8.20 -5.43 3.92
CA GLY A 128 -8.40 -5.59 2.48
C GLY A 128 -7.11 -5.61 1.65
N LEU A 129 -5.96 -5.17 2.19
CA LEU A 129 -4.67 -5.23 1.50
C LEU A 129 -4.34 -6.65 0.97
N PRO A 130 -4.53 -7.74 1.74
CA PRO A 130 -4.25 -9.09 1.24
C PRO A 130 -5.09 -9.44 0.00
N VAL A 131 -6.38 -9.04 -0.02
CA VAL A 131 -7.29 -9.28 -1.15
C VAL A 131 -6.88 -8.45 -2.36
N THR A 132 -6.58 -7.16 -2.16
CA THR A 132 -6.13 -6.28 -3.23
C THR A 132 -4.86 -6.82 -3.87
N SER A 133 -3.84 -7.18 -3.08
CA SER A 133 -2.57 -7.74 -3.57
C SER A 133 -2.78 -9.00 -4.45
N VAL A 134 -3.66 -9.91 -4.03
CA VAL A 134 -4.03 -11.10 -4.83
C VAL A 134 -4.77 -10.70 -6.11
N ALA A 135 -5.71 -9.75 -6.05
CA ALA A 135 -6.45 -9.28 -7.22
C ALA A 135 -5.50 -8.69 -8.28
N GLU A 136 -4.49 -7.93 -7.88
CA GLU A 136 -3.46 -7.41 -8.80
C GLU A 136 -2.65 -8.54 -9.46
N GLY A 137 -2.25 -9.54 -8.67
CA GLY A 137 -1.49 -10.68 -9.18
C GLY A 137 -2.31 -11.53 -10.16
N LEU A 138 -3.61 -11.74 -9.89
CA LEU A 138 -4.55 -12.39 -10.79
C LEU A 138 -4.75 -11.59 -12.08
N LEU A 139 -4.89 -10.27 -11.98
CA LEU A 139 -5.07 -9.38 -13.12
C LEU A 139 -3.86 -9.44 -14.07
N ALA A 140 -2.65 -9.56 -13.50
CA ALA A 140 -1.42 -9.80 -14.25
C ALA A 140 -1.27 -11.25 -14.77
N GLY A 141 -2.17 -12.17 -14.39
CA GLY A 141 -2.21 -13.56 -14.84
C GLY A 141 -1.33 -14.53 -14.05
N ASN A 142 -0.90 -14.16 -12.85
CA ASN A 142 -0.04 -14.99 -12.00
C ASN A 142 -0.85 -15.94 -11.11
N ILE A 143 -0.24 -17.06 -10.72
CA ILE A 143 -0.66 -17.87 -9.58
C ILE A 143 -0.25 -17.13 -8.30
N ASN A 144 -1.13 -17.06 -7.31
CA ASN A 144 -0.93 -16.27 -6.09
C ASN A 144 -0.95 -17.16 -4.85
N ILE A 145 0.17 -17.17 -4.15
CA ILE A 145 0.31 -17.72 -2.80
C ILE A 145 0.18 -16.54 -1.84
N LEU A 146 -0.77 -16.57 -0.92
CA LEU A 146 -0.96 -15.52 0.07
C LEU A 146 -0.68 -16.05 1.47
N LYS A 147 0.30 -15.46 2.16
CA LYS A 147 0.42 -15.58 3.61
C LYS A 147 -0.45 -14.51 4.28
N LEU A 148 -1.38 -14.91 5.12
CA LEU A 148 -2.24 -13.97 5.83
C LEU A 148 -1.47 -13.21 6.92
N PRO A 149 -1.78 -11.91 7.15
CA PRO A 149 -1.32 -11.22 8.34
C PRO A 149 -2.05 -11.80 9.56
N SER A 150 -1.38 -11.85 10.72
CA SER A 150 -1.98 -12.37 11.96
C SER A 150 -3.21 -11.58 12.44
N ALA A 151 -3.41 -10.36 11.93
CA ALA A 151 -4.57 -9.54 12.19
C ALA A 151 -5.80 -9.94 11.33
N ASP A 152 -5.61 -10.73 10.26
CA ASP A 152 -6.72 -11.17 9.40
C ASP A 152 -7.60 -12.15 10.16
N LYS A 153 -8.83 -11.72 10.48
CA LYS A 153 -9.82 -12.56 11.18
C LYS A 153 -10.64 -13.45 10.23
N GLY A 154 -10.04 -13.89 9.13
CA GLY A 154 -10.66 -14.74 8.11
C GLY A 154 -11.46 -13.98 7.04
N LEU A 155 -11.39 -12.64 7.00
CA LEU A 155 -12.08 -11.86 5.97
C LEU A 155 -11.53 -12.19 4.58
N SER A 156 -10.21 -12.20 4.42
CA SER A 156 -9.57 -12.41 3.12
C SER A 156 -9.93 -13.78 2.53
N ILE A 157 -9.87 -14.85 3.32
CA ILE A 157 -10.23 -16.21 2.86
C ILE A 157 -11.69 -16.25 2.40
N ARG A 158 -12.62 -15.59 3.09
CA ARG A 158 -14.05 -15.63 2.70
C ARG A 158 -14.33 -14.86 1.41
N ILE A 159 -13.69 -13.70 1.23
CA ILE A 159 -13.77 -12.95 -0.02
C ILE A 159 -13.18 -13.78 -1.16
N ILE A 160 -12.00 -14.36 -0.98
CA ILE A 160 -11.34 -15.22 -1.97
C ILE A 160 -12.20 -16.44 -2.31
N LYS A 161 -12.77 -17.12 -1.31
CA LYS A 161 -13.67 -18.26 -1.52
C LYS A 161 -14.91 -17.86 -2.30
N ARG A 162 -15.49 -16.68 -2.03
CA ARG A 162 -16.63 -16.16 -2.80
C ARG A 162 -16.23 -15.84 -4.25
N LEU A 163 -15.07 -15.22 -4.45
CA LEU A 163 -14.52 -14.95 -5.78
C LEU A 163 -14.37 -16.23 -6.61
N CYS A 164 -13.84 -17.31 -6.02
CA CYS A 164 -13.71 -18.62 -6.68
C CYS A 164 -15.06 -19.28 -6.99
N LYS A 165 -16.15 -18.95 -6.27
CA LYS A 165 -17.50 -19.42 -6.66
C LYS A 165 -18.00 -18.73 -7.93
N TYR A 166 -17.58 -17.49 -8.18
CA TYR A 166 -17.99 -16.74 -9.36
C TYR A 166 -17.21 -17.10 -10.63
N GLU A 167 -15.94 -17.44 -10.47
CA GLU A 167 -15.10 -18.01 -11.52
C GLU A 167 -14.28 -19.18 -10.94
N PRO A 168 -14.76 -20.43 -11.09
CA PRO A 168 -14.11 -21.62 -10.54
C PRO A 168 -12.66 -21.81 -10.97
N LEU A 169 -12.25 -21.30 -12.14
CA LEU A 169 -10.85 -21.37 -12.58
C LEU A 169 -9.89 -20.69 -11.59
N LEU A 170 -10.33 -19.65 -10.88
CA LEU A 170 -9.51 -18.91 -9.92
C LEU A 170 -9.02 -19.77 -8.76
N SER A 171 -9.71 -20.87 -8.43
CA SER A 171 -9.28 -21.81 -7.38
C SER A 171 -7.90 -22.42 -7.64
N ARG A 172 -7.47 -22.47 -8.91
CA ARG A 172 -6.15 -22.96 -9.34
C ARG A 172 -5.06 -21.90 -9.28
N TYR A 173 -5.46 -20.63 -9.17
CA TYR A 173 -4.59 -19.45 -9.19
C TYR A 173 -4.47 -18.77 -7.83
N ILE A 174 -5.14 -19.28 -6.79
CA ILE A 174 -5.13 -18.68 -5.45
C ILE A 174 -4.95 -19.76 -4.38
N TYR A 175 -3.90 -19.62 -3.59
CA TYR A 175 -3.61 -20.47 -2.44
C TYR A 175 -3.36 -19.56 -1.24
N VAL A 176 -3.98 -19.87 -0.09
CA VAL A 176 -3.86 -19.04 1.12
C VAL A 176 -3.36 -19.87 2.28
N PHE A 177 -2.36 -19.37 3.00
CA PHE A 177 -1.75 -20.01 4.16
C PHE A 177 -1.80 -19.06 5.36
N ASP A 178 -2.48 -19.50 6.42
CA ASP A 178 -2.50 -18.84 7.72
C ASP A 178 -1.33 -19.35 8.57
N THR A 179 -0.14 -18.87 8.21
CA THR A 179 1.13 -19.29 8.79
C THR A 179 1.76 -18.10 9.54
N PRO A 180 2.13 -18.25 10.83
CA PRO A 180 2.75 -17.17 11.59
C PRO A 180 4.13 -16.82 11.03
N SER A 181 4.56 -15.56 11.18
CA SER A 181 5.90 -15.12 10.72
C SER A 181 7.07 -15.87 11.37
N SER A 182 6.84 -16.53 12.51
CA SER A 182 7.82 -17.36 13.20
C SER A 182 8.04 -18.73 12.54
N ASP A 183 7.11 -19.19 11.70
CA ASP A 183 7.28 -20.43 10.94
C ASP A 183 8.08 -20.18 9.67
N VAL A 184 9.37 -19.94 9.88
CA VAL A 184 10.33 -19.62 8.82
C VAL A 184 10.44 -20.76 7.80
N ARG A 185 10.30 -22.02 8.24
CA ARG A 185 10.42 -23.20 7.36
C ARG A 185 9.32 -23.21 6.31
N THR A 186 8.06 -23.01 6.72
CA THR A 186 6.94 -22.95 5.78
C THR A 186 7.09 -21.74 4.85
N ILE A 187 7.48 -20.58 5.37
CA ILE A 187 7.70 -19.37 4.56
C ILE A 187 8.80 -19.59 3.51
N GLN A 188 9.91 -20.22 3.87
CA GLN A 188 10.99 -20.57 2.94
C GLN A 188 10.53 -21.56 1.88
N THR A 189 9.72 -22.55 2.27
CA THR A 189 9.18 -23.54 1.34
C THR A 189 8.26 -22.86 0.31
N LEU A 190 7.35 -21.99 0.77
CA LEU A 190 6.46 -21.21 -0.10
C LEU A 190 7.25 -20.26 -1.02
N ALA A 191 8.29 -19.60 -0.49
CA ALA A 191 9.19 -18.76 -1.28
C ALA A 191 9.95 -19.56 -2.35
N GLY A 192 10.24 -20.84 -2.09
CA GLY A 192 10.87 -21.75 -3.05
C GLY A 192 10.01 -22.06 -4.28
N PHE A 193 8.69 -21.92 -4.19
CA PHE A 193 7.78 -22.09 -5.32
C PHE A 193 7.54 -20.80 -6.12
N ALA A 194 8.05 -19.65 -5.67
CA ALA A 194 7.70 -18.36 -6.22
C ALA A 194 8.70 -17.87 -7.28
N ASP A 195 8.19 -17.27 -8.35
CA ASP A 195 9.00 -16.48 -9.31
C ASP A 195 9.19 -15.03 -8.81
N GLY A 196 8.28 -14.55 -7.95
CA GLY A 196 8.41 -13.27 -7.27
C GLY A 196 7.77 -13.25 -5.89
N ILE A 197 8.36 -12.49 -4.96
CA ILE A 197 7.81 -12.28 -3.62
C ILE A 197 7.38 -10.83 -3.49
N VAL A 198 6.09 -10.64 -3.18
CA VAL A 198 5.48 -9.34 -2.91
C VAL A 198 5.40 -9.16 -1.40
N VAL A 199 6.21 -8.28 -0.84
CA VAL A 199 6.23 -8.00 0.60
C VAL A 199 5.69 -6.62 0.88
N TRP A 200 4.67 -6.57 1.73
CA TRP A 200 4.12 -5.36 2.30
C TRP A 200 4.53 -5.28 3.77
N GLY A 201 5.19 -4.20 4.19
CA GLY A 201 5.44 -3.99 5.61
C GLY A 201 6.66 -3.16 5.97
N GLY A 202 6.99 -3.19 7.27
CA GLY A 202 8.10 -2.44 7.85
C GLY A 202 9.48 -2.87 7.35
N THR A 203 10.48 -2.04 7.61
CA THR A 203 11.89 -2.29 7.25
C THR A 203 12.38 -3.68 7.70
N GLU A 204 12.00 -4.13 8.89
CA GLU A 204 12.42 -5.45 9.39
C GLU A 204 11.75 -6.61 8.65
N ALA A 205 10.49 -6.45 8.24
CA ALA A 205 9.81 -7.45 7.42
C ALA A 205 10.49 -7.57 6.03
N VAL A 206 10.80 -6.43 5.41
CA VAL A 206 11.52 -6.39 4.12
C VAL A 206 12.91 -7.03 4.25
N LYS A 207 13.68 -6.69 5.29
CA LYS A 207 15.00 -7.31 5.56
C LYS A 207 14.91 -8.82 5.75
N ALA A 208 13.90 -9.29 6.50
CA ALA A 208 13.68 -10.72 6.71
C ALA A 208 13.39 -11.43 5.38
N VAL A 209 12.49 -10.88 4.56
CA VAL A 209 12.16 -11.46 3.24
C VAL A 209 13.37 -11.45 2.31
N ARG A 210 14.16 -10.37 2.25
CA ARG A 210 15.42 -10.33 1.48
C ARG A 210 16.38 -11.46 1.85
N SER A 211 16.42 -11.82 3.13
CA SER A 211 17.31 -12.87 3.64
C SER A 211 16.77 -14.29 3.37
N LEU A 212 15.45 -14.44 3.22
CA LEU A 212 14.78 -15.72 3.01
C LEU A 212 14.56 -16.05 1.53
N ALA A 213 14.58 -15.04 0.65
CA ALA A 213 14.29 -15.20 -0.76
C ALA A 213 15.37 -16.02 -1.49
N PRO A 214 15.00 -17.08 -2.24
CA PRO A 214 15.96 -17.83 -3.04
C PRO A 214 16.57 -16.98 -4.18
N PRO A 215 17.78 -17.32 -4.66
CA PRO A 215 18.34 -16.72 -5.86
C PRO A 215 17.42 -16.89 -7.07
N GLY A 216 17.28 -15.85 -7.89
CA GLY A 216 16.42 -15.85 -9.09
C GLY A 216 14.98 -15.39 -8.84
N VAL A 217 14.53 -15.35 -7.58
CA VAL A 217 13.20 -14.85 -7.22
C VAL A 217 13.19 -13.32 -7.21
N LYS A 218 12.23 -12.72 -7.92
CA LYS A 218 12.10 -11.26 -7.97
C LYS A 218 11.49 -10.72 -6.66
N LEU A 219 12.21 -9.84 -5.97
CA LEU A 219 11.66 -9.14 -4.81
C LEU A 219 10.88 -7.89 -5.25
N ILE A 220 9.65 -7.77 -4.77
CA ILE A 220 8.77 -6.63 -5.00
C ILE A 220 8.36 -6.09 -3.63
N GLU A 221 8.95 -4.95 -3.27
CA GLU A 221 8.94 -4.44 -1.91
C GLU A 221 8.08 -3.20 -1.80
N TRP A 222 6.93 -3.34 -1.13
CA TRP A 222 6.09 -2.24 -0.69
C TRP A 222 6.42 -1.96 0.78
N GLY A 223 7.61 -1.39 0.94
CA GLY A 223 8.20 -1.11 2.24
C GLY A 223 7.53 0.08 2.95
N HIS A 224 7.91 0.29 4.20
CA HIS A 224 7.50 1.45 4.97
C HIS A 224 7.79 2.77 4.22
N LYS A 225 6.83 3.70 4.24
CA LYS A 225 6.98 5.04 3.67
C LYS A 225 6.57 6.13 4.66
N LEU A 226 7.10 7.32 4.43
CA LEU A 226 6.88 8.52 5.21
C LEU A 226 6.17 9.55 4.35
N GLY A 227 4.98 9.94 4.79
CA GLY A 227 4.27 11.11 4.30
C GLY A 227 4.46 12.30 5.24
N PHE A 228 4.45 13.51 4.70
CA PHE A 228 4.57 14.75 5.46
C PHE A 228 3.80 15.89 4.79
N CYS A 229 3.53 16.95 5.54
CA CYS A 229 3.01 18.19 4.98
C CYS A 229 4.08 19.28 5.04
N TYR A 230 4.29 20.02 3.95
CA TYR A 230 5.17 21.18 3.90
C TYR A 230 4.34 22.45 3.76
N ILE A 231 4.59 23.44 4.62
CA ILE A 231 3.83 24.68 4.69
C ILE A 231 4.80 25.87 4.54
N SER A 232 4.68 26.63 3.45
CA SER A 232 5.55 27.77 3.17
C SER A 232 5.05 29.12 3.71
N ASP A 233 3.76 29.21 4.04
CA ASP A 233 3.11 30.42 4.55
C ASP A 233 1.85 30.03 5.34
N TYR A 234 2.05 29.61 6.58
CA TYR A 234 0.97 29.08 7.43
C TYR A 234 -0.04 30.15 7.84
N ALA A 235 0.39 31.42 7.98
CA ALA A 235 -0.45 32.50 8.47
C ALA A 235 -1.55 32.88 7.45
N ASN A 236 -1.24 32.83 6.16
CA ASN A 236 -2.19 33.21 5.09
C ASN A 236 -3.01 32.05 4.52
N HIS A 237 -2.76 30.80 4.94
CA HIS A 237 -3.42 29.59 4.40
C HIS A 237 -4.15 28.77 5.48
N THR A 238 -4.69 29.46 6.49
CA THR A 238 -5.47 28.82 7.57
C THR A 238 -6.76 28.17 7.08
N ASP A 239 -7.24 28.54 5.90
CA ASP A 239 -8.37 27.90 5.22
C ASP A 239 -8.08 26.43 4.85
N GLU A 240 -6.81 26.06 4.64
CA GLU A 240 -6.41 24.68 4.37
C GLU A 240 -6.19 23.84 5.65
N PHE A 241 -6.14 24.45 6.84
CA PHE A 241 -5.85 23.75 8.10
C PHE A 241 -6.91 22.72 8.44
N SER A 242 -8.19 23.04 8.19
CA SER A 242 -9.27 22.08 8.41
C SER A 242 -9.05 20.82 7.57
N ALA A 243 -8.63 20.94 6.32
CA ALA A 243 -8.40 19.81 5.44
C ALA A 243 -7.20 18.94 5.91
N LEU A 244 -6.09 19.57 6.32
CA LEU A 244 -4.95 18.86 6.90
C LEU A 244 -5.34 18.13 8.20
N ALA A 245 -6.10 18.78 9.08
CA ALA A 245 -6.57 18.21 10.32
C ALA A 245 -7.51 17.01 10.10
N GLU A 246 -8.43 17.11 9.14
CA GLU A 246 -9.32 16.00 8.75
C GLU A 246 -8.54 14.81 8.20
N HIS A 247 -7.50 15.04 7.38
CA HIS A 247 -6.60 13.97 6.90
C HIS A 247 -5.86 13.28 8.06
N ILE A 248 -5.27 14.04 8.98
CA ILE A 248 -4.56 13.49 10.14
C ILE A 248 -5.53 12.69 11.01
N ALA A 249 -6.72 13.22 11.29
CA ALA A 249 -7.71 12.60 12.16
C ALA A 249 -8.31 11.32 11.56
N SER A 250 -8.64 11.33 10.27
CA SER A 250 -9.26 10.18 9.58
C SER A 250 -8.27 9.04 9.34
N THR A 251 -7.01 9.34 9.06
CA THR A 251 -5.99 8.32 8.78
C THR A 251 -5.23 7.87 10.03
N LYS A 252 -5.28 8.66 11.11
CA LYS A 252 -4.53 8.46 12.37
C LYS A 252 -3.04 8.19 12.18
N GLN A 253 -2.51 8.61 11.04
CA GLN A 253 -1.12 8.43 10.67
C GLN A 253 -0.71 6.96 10.45
N LEU A 254 -1.67 6.09 10.12
CA LEU A 254 -1.45 4.64 9.95
C LEU A 254 -1.15 4.21 8.50
N LEU A 255 -1.40 5.08 7.53
CA LEU A 255 -1.17 4.80 6.11
C LEU A 255 0.23 5.27 5.70
N CYS A 256 0.80 4.61 4.68
CA CYS A 256 2.08 5.01 4.06
C CYS A 256 2.07 6.45 3.54
N SER A 257 0.88 6.95 3.21
CA SER A 257 0.61 8.29 2.69
C SER A 257 0.24 9.31 3.75
N SER A 258 0.07 8.89 5.01
CA SER A 258 -0.38 9.79 6.06
C SER A 258 0.67 10.83 6.44
N CYS A 259 0.21 11.97 6.95
CA CYS A 259 1.08 13.04 7.43
C CYS A 259 1.71 12.67 8.79
N GLN A 260 2.98 12.28 8.80
CA GLN A 260 3.74 12.00 10.03
C GLN A 260 4.29 13.28 10.65
N THR A 261 4.83 14.16 9.79
CA THR A 261 5.47 15.42 10.18
C THR A 261 4.87 16.58 9.40
N VAL A 262 4.62 17.69 10.08
CA VAL A 262 4.34 18.99 9.47
C VAL A 262 5.61 19.81 9.52
N PHE A 263 6.14 20.14 8.35
CA PHE A 263 7.28 21.00 8.16
C PHE A 263 6.83 22.44 7.89
N ILE A 264 7.37 23.39 8.64
CA ILE A 264 7.17 24.83 8.44
C ILE A 264 8.42 25.41 7.78
N ASP A 265 8.25 26.16 6.69
CA ASP A 265 9.32 26.83 5.95
C ASP A 265 9.88 28.03 6.73
N THR A 266 10.65 27.74 7.76
CA THR A 266 11.24 28.76 8.63
C THR A 266 12.51 28.26 9.29
N ASP A 267 13.44 29.18 9.52
CA ASP A 267 14.60 28.95 10.39
C ASP A 267 14.24 29.21 11.87
N ASP A 268 13.14 29.92 12.15
CA ASP A 268 12.75 30.37 13.49
C ASP A 268 11.90 29.32 14.23
N LYS A 269 12.35 28.91 15.41
CA LYS A 269 11.61 27.97 16.26
C LYS A 269 10.31 28.61 16.80
N THR A 270 10.25 29.92 16.97
CA THR A 270 9.06 30.58 17.54
C THR A 270 7.83 30.42 16.64
N GLU A 271 8.04 30.36 15.32
CA GLU A 271 6.97 30.11 14.35
C GLU A 271 6.35 28.72 14.50
N LEU A 272 7.10 27.71 14.97
CA LEU A 272 6.52 26.39 15.24
C LEU A 272 5.49 26.45 16.38
N THR A 273 5.79 27.22 17.42
CA THR A 273 4.86 27.46 18.54
C THR A 273 3.61 28.17 18.06
N LEU A 274 3.75 29.23 17.27
CA LEU A 274 2.62 29.97 16.70
C LEU A 274 1.75 29.06 15.81
N PHE A 275 2.38 28.26 14.95
CA PHE A 275 1.67 27.27 14.15
C PHE A 275 0.91 26.27 15.04
N CYS A 276 1.53 25.73 16.08
CA CYS A 276 0.88 24.77 16.97
C CYS A 276 -0.33 25.39 17.68
N GLU A 277 -0.22 26.61 18.19
CA GLU A 277 -1.32 27.34 18.83
C GLU A 277 -2.49 27.56 17.85
N MET A 278 -2.18 27.92 16.60
CA MET A 278 -3.18 28.15 15.55
C MET A 278 -3.82 26.85 15.05
N PHE A 279 -3.04 25.78 14.88
CA PHE A 279 -3.49 24.53 14.25
C PHE A 279 -4.20 23.59 15.24
N LEU A 280 -3.83 23.61 16.53
CA LEU A 280 -4.37 22.69 17.53
C LEU A 280 -5.92 22.67 17.58
N PRO A 281 -6.65 23.81 17.56
CA PRO A 281 -8.11 23.79 17.57
C PRO A 281 -8.73 23.09 16.36
N TYR A 282 -8.10 23.18 15.18
CA TYR A 282 -8.55 22.48 13.97
C TYR A 282 -8.36 20.97 14.12
N LEU A 283 -7.20 20.56 14.64
CA LEU A 283 -6.92 19.15 14.91
C LEU A 283 -7.88 18.59 15.95
N GLU A 284 -8.13 19.29 17.07
CA GLU A 284 -9.09 18.87 18.08
C GLU A 284 -10.51 18.72 17.50
N ALA A 285 -10.94 19.67 16.66
CA ALA A 285 -12.26 19.63 16.03
C ALA A 285 -12.38 18.41 15.09
N ALA A 286 -11.38 18.14 14.26
CA ALA A 286 -11.36 17.00 13.36
C ALA A 286 -11.33 15.66 14.15
N VAL A 287 -10.45 15.55 15.16
CA VAL A 287 -10.38 14.36 16.03
C VAL A 287 -11.68 14.13 16.79
N GLY A 288 -12.40 15.20 17.15
CA GLY A 288 -13.73 15.14 17.72
C GLY A 288 -14.76 14.46 16.81
N LYS A 289 -14.68 14.68 15.50
CA LYS A 289 -15.58 14.08 14.49
C LYS A 289 -15.22 12.62 14.20
N HIS A 290 -13.93 12.29 14.19
CA HIS A 290 -13.43 10.93 13.90
C HIS A 290 -13.26 10.07 15.16
N ARG A 291 -14.05 10.33 16.22
CA ARG A 291 -14.00 9.51 17.43
C ARG A 291 -14.55 8.12 17.16
N ASN A 292 -13.76 7.12 17.54
CA ASN A 292 -14.18 5.72 17.52
C ASN A 292 -15.40 5.49 18.41
N THR A 293 -16.38 4.76 17.86
CA THR A 293 -17.57 4.30 18.60
C THR A 293 -17.28 3.04 19.42
N SER A 294 -16.38 2.18 18.95
CA SER A 294 -15.97 0.94 19.63
C SER A 294 -15.12 1.22 20.88
N ILE A 295 -15.49 0.58 22.00
CA ILE A 295 -14.76 0.67 23.27
C ILE A 295 -13.37 0.04 23.15
N GLY A 296 -13.25 -1.10 22.47
CA GLY A 296 -11.97 -1.81 22.31
C GLY A 296 -10.95 -0.99 21.53
N THR A 297 -11.38 -0.40 20.41
CA THR A 297 -10.53 0.45 19.59
C THR A 297 -10.12 1.72 20.33
N ARG A 298 -11.05 2.36 21.05
CA ARG A 298 -10.72 3.51 21.91
C ARG A 298 -9.69 3.15 22.98
N ALA A 299 -9.83 1.99 23.63
CA ALA A 299 -8.89 1.55 24.65
C ALA A 299 -7.50 1.32 24.04
N ARG A 300 -7.43 0.68 22.87
CA ARG A 300 -6.18 0.46 22.13
C ARG A 300 -5.50 1.78 21.76
N ASP A 301 -6.20 2.71 21.13
CA ASP A 301 -5.66 4.01 20.73
C ASP A 301 -5.17 4.80 21.94
N THR A 302 -5.94 4.76 23.03
CA THR A 302 -5.56 5.39 24.30
C THR A 302 -4.28 4.75 24.85
N LEU A 303 -4.16 3.42 24.83
CA LEU A 303 -2.96 2.71 25.28
C LEU A 303 -1.75 3.02 24.40
N ILE A 304 -1.90 3.06 23.07
CA ILE A 304 -0.83 3.42 22.13
C ILE A 304 -0.37 4.86 22.40
N SER A 305 -1.30 5.81 22.42
CA SER A 305 -0.99 7.22 22.67
C SER A 305 -0.38 7.42 24.07
N TYR A 306 -0.90 6.73 25.09
CA TYR A 306 -0.40 6.84 26.45
C TYR A 306 0.96 6.15 26.63
N SER A 307 1.20 5.00 26.00
CA SER A 307 2.51 4.33 26.00
C SER A 307 3.57 5.22 25.35
N ALA A 308 3.26 5.82 24.19
CA ALA A 308 4.18 6.74 23.54
C ALA A 308 4.47 7.98 24.40
N ARG A 309 3.45 8.50 25.11
CA ARG A 309 3.63 9.59 26.09
C ARG A 309 4.51 9.16 27.26
N LEU A 310 4.32 7.96 27.79
CA LEU A 310 5.14 7.41 28.88
C LEU A 310 6.58 7.18 28.43
N GLU A 311 6.81 6.61 27.25
CA GLU A 311 8.15 6.41 26.68
C GLU A 311 8.91 7.74 26.56
N GLN A 312 8.22 8.81 26.16
CA GLN A 312 8.80 10.16 26.17
C GLN A 312 9.05 10.69 27.59
N ALA A 313 8.15 10.44 28.54
CA ALA A 313 8.24 10.91 29.92
C ALA A 313 9.27 10.13 30.78
N ILE A 314 9.58 8.88 30.44
CA ILE A 314 10.58 8.06 31.15
C ILE A 314 12.01 8.65 30.99
N GLY A 315 12.20 9.60 30.07
CA GLY A 315 13.40 10.46 29.99
C GLY A 315 13.29 11.85 30.59
N ILE A 316 12.08 12.38 30.88
CA ILE A 316 11.87 13.77 31.32
C ILE A 316 10.73 13.83 32.35
N ARG A 317 11.07 14.21 33.59
CA ARG A 317 10.13 14.36 34.71
C ARG A 317 9.18 15.57 34.62
N GLN A 318 9.11 16.23 33.47
CA GLN A 318 8.29 17.42 33.23
C GLN A 318 7.57 17.31 31.88
N ILE A 319 6.35 17.84 31.85
CA ILE A 319 5.63 18.17 30.62
C ILE A 319 6.58 19.03 29.78
N SER A 320 7.06 18.50 28.65
CA SER A 320 7.98 19.25 27.79
C SER A 320 7.26 20.48 27.23
N PRO A 321 7.88 21.69 27.25
CA PRO A 321 7.32 22.89 26.62
C PRO A 321 7.11 22.73 25.10
N ASP A 322 7.69 21.68 24.50
CA ASP A 322 7.59 21.38 23.08
C ASP A 322 6.35 20.53 22.71
N VAL A 323 5.42 20.27 23.65
CA VAL A 323 4.20 19.47 23.37
C VAL A 323 2.93 20.26 23.65
N PHE A 324 2.11 20.43 22.61
CA PHE A 324 0.80 21.07 22.66
C PHE A 324 -0.26 19.98 22.74
N TYR A 325 -0.80 19.78 23.95
CA TYR A 325 -1.81 18.76 24.21
C TYR A 325 -3.20 19.26 23.84
N GLY A 326 -3.89 18.47 23.01
CA GLY A 326 -5.32 18.60 22.76
C GLY A 326 -6.11 17.40 23.28
N LYS A 327 -7.42 17.44 23.06
CA LYS A 327 -8.37 16.37 23.40
C LYS A 327 -8.18 15.16 22.47
N ASN A 328 -7.38 14.19 22.94
CA ASN A 328 -7.01 12.95 22.23
C ASN A 328 -6.10 13.17 21.01
N CYS A 329 -5.31 14.25 21.03
CA CYS A 329 -4.30 14.54 20.02
C CYS A 329 -3.16 15.36 20.64
N SER A 330 -2.05 15.50 19.92
CA SER A 330 -1.00 16.45 20.29
C SER A 330 -0.20 16.90 19.08
N LEU A 331 0.38 18.09 19.18
CA LEU A 331 1.44 18.56 18.30
C LEU A 331 2.75 18.54 19.09
N ILE A 332 3.78 17.92 18.53
CA ILE A 332 5.06 17.70 19.19
C ILE A 332 6.15 18.40 18.38
N ILE A 333 6.66 19.50 18.91
CA ILE A 333 7.79 20.21 18.34
C ILE A 333 9.06 19.39 18.53
N LYS A 334 9.86 19.27 17.47
CA LYS A 334 11.23 18.74 17.52
C LYS A 334 12.20 19.75 16.92
N ASP A 335 13.38 19.84 17.53
CA ASP A 335 14.38 20.84 17.16
C ASP A 335 15.16 20.48 15.89
N ASP A 336 15.27 19.19 15.58
CA ASP A 336 15.91 18.69 14.37
C ASP A 336 15.04 18.90 13.12
N PHE A 337 15.62 18.56 11.96
CA PHE A 337 14.98 18.69 10.66
C PHE A 337 14.54 17.33 10.09
N GLU A 338 14.88 16.21 10.75
CA GLU A 338 14.80 14.89 10.13
C GLU A 338 13.35 14.43 10.00
N LEU A 339 13.02 13.84 8.85
CA LEU A 339 11.71 13.22 8.66
C LEU A 339 11.69 11.86 9.37
N GLU A 340 10.72 11.66 10.25
CA GLU A 340 10.58 10.42 11.02
C GLU A 340 9.10 10.06 11.24
N LEU A 341 8.89 8.85 11.75
CA LEU A 341 7.56 8.42 12.20
C LEU A 341 7.14 9.22 13.43
N SER A 342 5.90 9.66 13.41
CA SER A 342 5.28 10.21 14.60
C SER A 342 4.88 9.10 15.58
N PRO A 343 4.50 9.44 16.82
CA PRO A 343 3.82 8.50 17.71
C PRO A 343 2.47 7.99 17.17
N MET A 344 1.98 8.53 16.05
CA MET A 344 0.71 8.21 15.39
C MET A 344 -0.49 8.47 16.30
N MET A 345 -1.69 8.04 15.89
CA MET A 345 -2.93 8.24 16.66
C MET A 345 -3.19 9.72 16.97
N CYS A 346 -3.04 10.56 15.94
CA CYS A 346 -3.22 12.01 16.00
C CYS A 346 -2.21 12.74 16.90
N ASN A 347 -1.02 12.15 17.11
CA ASN A 347 0.12 12.79 17.75
C ASN A 347 1.13 13.08 16.64
N VAL A 348 1.19 14.33 16.19
CA VAL A 348 1.89 14.76 14.96
C VAL A 348 3.17 15.48 15.32
N LEU A 349 4.24 15.26 14.54
CA LEU A 349 5.48 16.01 14.70
C LEU A 349 5.39 17.34 13.96
N VAL A 350 5.90 18.41 14.57
CA VAL A 350 6.03 19.73 13.96
C VAL A 350 7.50 20.12 13.97
N LYS A 351 8.05 20.40 12.78
CA LYS A 351 9.47 20.65 12.61
C LYS A 351 9.70 21.83 11.68
N ARG A 352 10.85 22.48 11.84
CA ARG A 352 11.33 23.47 10.86
C ARG A 352 11.84 22.74 9.64
N LEU A 353 11.66 23.34 8.46
CA LEU A 353 12.38 22.97 7.25
C LEU A 353 12.46 24.17 6.32
N PRO A 354 13.47 25.04 6.48
CA PRO A 354 13.70 26.13 5.55
C PRO A 354 13.83 25.60 4.12
N ARG A 355 13.25 26.30 3.14
CA ARG A 355 13.24 25.93 1.71
C ARG A 355 14.62 25.50 1.19
N LYS A 356 15.65 26.26 1.56
CA LYS A 356 17.06 26.02 1.19
C LYS A 356 17.61 24.66 1.67
N ASN A 357 16.98 24.06 2.68
CA ASN A 357 17.41 22.81 3.32
C ASN A 357 16.59 21.59 2.86
N ILE A 358 15.47 21.76 2.14
CA ILE A 358 14.60 20.66 1.68
C ILE A 358 15.41 19.50 1.10
N MET A 359 16.27 19.80 0.12
CA MET A 359 17.06 18.78 -0.56
C MET A 359 18.00 18.04 0.40
N ARG A 360 18.72 18.74 1.27
CA ARG A 360 19.68 18.11 2.18
C ARG A 360 18.96 17.20 3.19
N THR A 361 17.87 17.69 3.75
CA THR A 361 17.12 16.99 4.80
C THR A 361 16.40 15.77 4.24
N LEU A 362 15.57 15.94 3.22
CA LEU A 362 14.71 14.86 2.73
C LEU A 362 15.51 13.74 2.04
N ARG A 363 16.70 14.04 1.51
CA ARG A 363 17.59 13.02 0.93
C ARG A 363 18.09 11.99 1.96
N ASN A 364 18.09 12.30 3.25
CA ASN A 364 18.38 11.32 4.30
C ASN A 364 17.32 10.21 4.37
N ALA A 365 16.07 10.55 4.04
CA ALA A 365 14.94 9.63 3.97
C ALA A 365 14.71 9.04 2.55
N LYS A 366 15.71 9.10 1.66
CA LYS A 366 15.60 8.54 0.30
C LYS A 366 15.13 7.09 0.32
N GLY A 367 14.21 6.74 -0.57
CA GLY A 367 13.59 5.41 -0.62
C GLY A 367 12.46 5.19 0.39
N PHE A 368 12.30 6.07 1.37
CA PHE A 368 11.16 6.07 2.31
C PHE A 368 10.16 7.20 2.02
N LEU A 369 10.52 8.21 1.22
CA LEU A 369 9.59 9.27 0.82
C LEU A 369 8.50 8.74 -0.11
N GLN A 370 7.26 9.18 0.11
CA GLN A 370 6.14 8.87 -0.79
C GLN A 370 5.27 10.11 -1.06
N THR A 371 4.57 10.62 -0.04
CA THR A 371 3.54 11.65 -0.23
C THR A 371 3.87 12.94 0.50
N ALA A 372 3.86 14.07 -0.20
CA ALA A 372 3.92 15.40 0.39
C ALA A 372 2.61 16.16 0.18
N GLY A 373 1.96 16.56 1.28
CA GLY A 373 0.93 17.59 1.23
C GLY A 373 1.59 18.96 1.15
N LEU A 374 1.22 19.79 0.19
CA LEU A 374 1.83 21.10 -0.02
C LEU A 374 0.81 22.22 0.17
N ILE A 375 0.99 23.01 1.22
CA ILE A 375 0.27 24.25 1.52
C ILE A 375 1.22 25.42 1.26
N CYS A 376 0.94 26.20 0.21
CA CYS A 376 1.80 27.29 -0.21
C CYS A 376 1.04 28.30 -1.06
N GLY A 377 1.59 29.50 -1.16
CA GLY A 377 1.10 30.50 -2.12
C GLY A 377 1.15 29.97 -3.55
N LYS A 378 0.24 30.46 -4.40
CA LYS A 378 0.14 30.05 -5.82
C LYS A 378 1.45 30.26 -6.59
N ALA A 379 2.19 31.33 -6.27
CA ALA A 379 3.46 31.65 -6.91
C ALA A 379 4.57 30.62 -6.61
N ASP A 380 4.56 30.03 -5.41
CA ASP A 380 5.60 29.10 -4.96
C ASP A 380 5.34 27.64 -5.34
N ARG A 381 4.08 27.31 -5.67
CA ARG A 381 3.65 25.90 -5.80
C ARG A 381 4.46 25.12 -6.82
N ALA A 382 4.76 25.70 -7.98
CA ALA A 382 5.49 25.00 -9.03
C ALA A 382 6.92 24.67 -8.60
N GLU A 383 7.64 25.64 -8.04
CA GLU A 383 9.02 25.47 -7.60
C GLU A 383 9.14 24.53 -6.39
N LEU A 384 8.26 24.68 -5.38
CA LEU A 384 8.25 23.77 -4.22
C LEU A 384 7.90 22.34 -4.62
N THR A 385 6.97 22.16 -5.57
CA THR A 385 6.65 20.83 -6.11
C THR A 385 7.89 20.22 -6.75
N ASP A 386 8.60 20.95 -7.60
CA ASP A 386 9.82 20.47 -8.25
C ASP A 386 10.91 20.08 -7.23
N LEU A 387 11.13 20.91 -6.21
CA LEU A 387 12.08 20.63 -5.12
C LEU A 387 11.74 19.32 -4.37
N LEU A 388 10.47 19.12 -4.02
CA LEU A 388 10.01 17.91 -3.32
C LEU A 388 10.16 16.66 -4.19
N LEU A 389 9.82 16.75 -5.48
CA LEU A 389 9.98 15.65 -6.43
C LEU A 389 11.47 15.31 -6.63
N CYS A 390 12.33 16.32 -6.79
CA CYS A 390 13.77 16.16 -6.91
C CYS A 390 14.40 15.56 -5.63
N ALA A 391 13.84 15.83 -4.45
CA ALA A 391 14.26 15.19 -3.20
C ALA A 391 13.91 13.69 -3.15
N GLY A 392 12.93 13.25 -3.94
CA GLY A 392 12.51 11.85 -4.07
C GLY A 392 11.08 11.56 -3.61
N VAL A 393 10.27 12.59 -3.35
CA VAL A 393 8.82 12.41 -3.12
C VAL A 393 8.19 11.93 -4.43
N THR A 394 7.31 10.92 -4.35
CA THR A 394 6.67 10.34 -5.55
C THR A 394 5.29 10.94 -5.83
N ARG A 395 4.71 11.65 -4.85
CA ARG A 395 3.37 12.24 -4.95
C ARG A 395 3.27 13.55 -4.17
N VAL A 396 2.89 14.64 -4.84
CA VAL A 396 2.64 15.95 -4.22
C VAL A 396 1.15 16.31 -4.39
N THR A 397 0.46 16.58 -3.29
CA THR A 397 -1.00 16.84 -3.28
C THR A 397 -1.35 18.08 -2.48
N GLN A 398 -2.64 18.45 -2.48
CA GLN A 398 -3.19 19.27 -1.38
C GLN A 398 -3.17 18.46 -0.08
N ALA A 399 -3.11 19.15 1.06
CA ALA A 399 -2.97 18.51 2.36
C ALA A 399 -4.13 17.56 2.73
N GLY A 400 -5.37 17.93 2.39
CA GLY A 400 -6.55 17.08 2.66
C GLY A 400 -6.64 15.84 1.78
N ASN A 401 -5.94 15.81 0.64
CA ASN A 401 -6.02 14.73 -0.34
C ASN A 401 -4.81 13.80 -0.29
N MET A 402 -3.97 13.92 0.75
CA MET A 402 -2.76 13.11 0.88
C MET A 402 -3.05 11.61 0.87
N SER A 403 -4.15 11.11 1.43
CA SER A 403 -4.52 9.68 1.32
C SER A 403 -5.70 9.42 0.39
N ALA A 404 -6.03 10.38 -0.49
CA ALA A 404 -7.09 10.20 -1.47
C ALA A 404 -6.65 9.17 -2.53
N TYR A 405 -7.51 8.17 -2.76
CA TYR A 405 -7.34 7.22 -3.84
C TYR A 405 -7.78 7.85 -5.17
N PHE A 406 -7.09 7.52 -6.26
CA PHE A 406 -7.49 7.89 -7.61
C PHE A 406 -7.14 6.80 -8.62
N PHE A 407 -7.84 6.77 -9.75
CA PHE A 407 -7.63 5.76 -10.78
C PHE A 407 -6.25 5.90 -11.43
N GLY A 408 -5.54 4.77 -11.52
CA GLY A 408 -4.20 4.71 -12.07
C GLY A 408 -3.11 5.31 -11.18
N GLU A 409 -3.37 5.42 -9.88
CA GLU A 409 -2.32 5.74 -8.91
C GLU A 409 -1.14 4.77 -9.04
N SER A 410 0.05 5.31 -9.23
CA SER A 410 1.30 4.55 -9.08
C SER A 410 1.58 4.37 -7.59
N HIS A 411 1.70 3.14 -7.13
CA HIS A 411 2.08 2.87 -5.75
C HIS A 411 3.58 3.12 -5.60
N ASP A 412 3.97 4.01 -4.68
CA ASP A 412 5.38 4.35 -4.40
C ASP A 412 6.18 4.78 -5.64
N GLY A 413 5.50 5.39 -6.62
CA GLY A 413 6.09 5.80 -7.89
C GLY A 413 6.23 4.66 -8.91
N GLU A 414 5.65 3.49 -8.64
CA GLU A 414 5.71 2.32 -9.49
C GLU A 414 4.32 1.75 -9.80
N TYR A 415 4.22 1.02 -10.91
CA TYR A 415 3.00 0.32 -11.31
C TYR A 415 3.07 -1.17 -10.94
N PRO A 416 2.22 -1.65 -10.00
CA PRO A 416 2.27 -3.04 -9.52
C PRO A 416 2.17 -4.09 -10.63
N LEU A 417 1.30 -3.94 -11.63
CA LEU A 417 1.14 -4.92 -12.70
C LEU A 417 2.40 -5.02 -13.56
N SER A 418 3.10 -3.90 -13.79
CA SER A 418 4.39 -3.88 -14.48
C SER A 418 5.45 -4.64 -13.68
N ARG A 419 5.35 -4.62 -12.33
CA ARG A 419 6.23 -5.38 -11.43
C ARG A 419 5.89 -6.87 -11.38
N TYR A 420 4.63 -7.24 -11.63
CA TYR A 420 4.12 -8.62 -11.65
C TYR A 420 4.21 -9.32 -13.01
N THR A 421 4.86 -8.69 -13.98
CA THR A 421 5.04 -9.21 -15.33
C THR A 421 6.51 -9.19 -15.75
N ARG A 422 6.78 -9.83 -16.89
CA ARG A 422 8.06 -9.83 -17.60
C ARG A 422 7.85 -9.61 -19.09
N LYS A 423 8.88 -9.11 -19.76
CA LYS A 423 8.91 -9.02 -21.23
C LYS A 423 9.55 -10.29 -21.80
N ILE A 424 8.92 -10.84 -22.82
CA ILE A 424 9.45 -11.97 -23.60
C ILE A 424 9.68 -11.52 -25.04
N ASN A 425 10.69 -12.09 -25.67
CA ASN A 425 11.09 -11.82 -27.05
C ASN A 425 10.92 -13.09 -27.87
N ILE A 426 10.13 -13.03 -28.94
CA ILE A 426 9.86 -14.16 -29.82
C ILE A 426 10.32 -13.77 -31.23
N GLU A 427 11.29 -14.51 -31.76
CA GLU A 427 11.69 -14.36 -33.16
C GLU A 427 10.58 -14.89 -34.08
N LEU A 428 10.27 -14.11 -35.12
CA LEU A 428 9.28 -14.47 -36.12
C LEU A 428 9.97 -15.07 -37.33
N ASN A 429 9.55 -16.27 -37.72
CA ASN A 429 10.01 -16.88 -38.96
C ASN A 429 9.32 -16.21 -40.16
N ASN A 430 10.07 -15.98 -41.23
CA ASN A 430 9.58 -15.38 -42.48
C ASN A 430 8.50 -16.20 -43.23
N GLN A 431 8.06 -17.35 -42.71
CA GLN A 431 7.11 -18.26 -43.36
C GLN A 431 5.64 -18.04 -42.97
N THR A 432 5.33 -17.05 -42.13
CA THR A 432 3.95 -16.89 -41.60
C THR A 432 3.08 -15.88 -42.36
N GLU A 433 3.53 -15.34 -43.50
CA GLU A 433 2.75 -14.40 -44.32
C GLU A 433 1.94 -15.07 -45.47
N GLU A 434 2.02 -16.38 -45.68
CA GLU A 434 1.37 -17.03 -46.86
C GLU A 434 -0.04 -17.63 -46.63
N THR A 435 -0.63 -17.52 -45.45
CA THR A 435 -2.04 -17.92 -45.24
C THR A 435 -2.87 -16.75 -44.77
N ASN A 436 -3.21 -15.87 -45.71
CA ASN A 436 -4.49 -15.16 -45.83
C ASN A 436 -4.43 -14.26 -47.07
N ILE A 437 -4.55 -14.86 -48.26
CA ILE A 437 -5.09 -14.20 -49.46
C ILE A 437 -6.54 -14.67 -49.60
#